data_AF-A0A0F9CFU4-F1
#
_entry.id   AF-A0A0F9CFU4-F1
#
_cell.length_a   1.000
_cell.length_b   1.000
_cell.length_c   1.000
_cell.angle_alpha   90.00
_cell.angle_beta   90.00
_cell.angle_gamma   90.00
#
_symmetry.space_group_name_H-M   'P 1'
#
loop_
_entity.id
_entity.type
_entity.pdbx_description
1 polymer ?
#
loop_
_entity_poly.entity_id
_entity_poly.type
_entity_poly.pdbx_seq_one_letter_code
_entity_poly.pdbx_strand_id
1 'polypeptide(L)' 'MGAKKYDDRNWQKGFKWGRVVRALLSHLTRWLMGEKHDKEDGQRHLISVIWCAIALAWFEKHNIGEDDRWRK' A
#
# COMPACT_ATOMS: atom_id res chain seq x y z
N MET A 1 1.47 -12.87 3.07
CA MET A 1 0.69 -12.93 4.33
C MET A 1 -0.74 -12.33 4.26
N GLY A 2 -1.31 -12.02 3.08
CA GLY A 2 -2.61 -11.32 3.00
C GLY A 2 -3.83 -12.14 3.47
N ALA A 3 -4.04 -13.31 2.89
CA ALA A 3 -5.27 -14.11 3.11
C ALA A 3 -5.35 -14.82 4.47
N LYS A 4 -4.22 -15.07 5.14
CA LYS A 4 -4.22 -15.65 6.50
C LYS A 4 -4.45 -14.61 7.60
N LYS A 5 -4.20 -13.33 7.32
CA LYS A 5 -4.22 -12.24 8.31
C LYS A 5 -5.47 -11.37 8.22
N TYR A 6 -6.12 -11.36 7.06
CA TYR A 6 -7.29 -10.53 6.80
C TYR A 6 -8.36 -11.34 6.09
N ASP A 7 -9.63 -11.04 6.38
CA ASP A 7 -10.76 -11.57 5.63
C ASP A 7 -10.61 -11.34 4.12
N ASP A 8 -11.21 -12.23 3.35
CA ASP A 8 -11.32 -12.04 1.91
C ASP A 8 -11.93 -10.67 1.60
N ARG A 9 -11.33 -9.97 0.63
CA ARG A 9 -11.72 -8.61 0.21
C ARG A 9 -11.59 -7.53 1.28
N ASN A 10 -10.88 -7.75 2.39
CA ASN A 10 -10.68 -6.71 3.41
C ASN A 10 -10.04 -5.43 2.84
N TRP A 11 -9.24 -5.56 1.78
CA TRP A 11 -8.66 -4.41 1.08
C TRP A 11 -9.71 -3.51 0.38
N GLN A 12 -10.89 -4.04 0.05
CA GLN A 12 -11.99 -3.27 -0.59
C GLN A 12 -12.76 -2.40 0.40
N LYS A 13 -12.63 -2.61 1.71
CA LYS A 13 -13.25 -1.75 2.72
C LYS A 13 -12.64 -0.33 2.75
N GLY A 14 -11.50 -0.16 2.06
CA GLY A 14 -10.78 1.10 2.00
C GLY A 14 -9.93 1.35 3.24
N PHE A 15 -8.97 2.24 3.08
CA PHE A 15 -8.08 2.72 4.14
C PHE A 15 -7.97 4.24 4.05
N LYS A 16 -7.38 4.88 5.07
CA LYS A 16 -6.86 6.24 4.91
C LYS A 16 -5.83 6.26 3.79
N TRP A 17 -5.97 7.14 2.81
CA TRP A 17 -5.11 7.15 1.62
C TRP A 17 -3.65 7.42 1.99
N GLY A 18 -3.41 8.33 2.94
CA GLY A 18 -2.10 8.66 3.51
C GLY A 18 -1.40 7.45 4.12
N ARG A 19 -2.14 6.48 4.69
CA ARG A 19 -1.55 5.22 5.19
C ARG A 19 -0.95 4.39 4.06
N VAL A 20 -1.63 4.32 2.91
CA VAL A 20 -1.16 3.57 1.74
C VAL A 20 0.00 4.29 1.07
N VAL A 21 -0.06 5.63 0.99
CA VAL A 21 1.06 6.47 0.50
C VAL A 21 2.30 6.28 1.37
N ARG A 22 2.17 6.27 2.69
CA ARG A 22 3.29 6.02 3.61
C ARG A 22 3.93 4.65 3.37
N ALA A 23 3.12 3.61 3.17
CA ALA A 23 3.63 2.26 2.87
C ALA A 23 4.36 2.21 1.52
N LEU A 24 3.79 2.84 0.49
CA LEU A 24 4.41 2.99 -0.83
C LEU A 24 5.80 3.62 -0.72
N LEU A 25 5.89 4.78 -0.07
CA LEU A 25 7.15 5.50 0.09
C LEU A 25 8.16 4.70 0.92
N SER A 26 7.73 4.02 1.98
CA SER A 26 8.62 3.16 2.78
C SER A 26 9.27 2.05 1.95
N HIS A 27 8.48 1.32 1.15
CA HIS A 27 9.03 0.27 0.28
C HIS A 27 9.92 0.82 -0.82
N LEU A 28 9.56 1.97 -1.40
CA LEU A 28 10.40 2.64 -2.39
C LEU A 28 11.75 3.07 -1.80
N THR A 29 11.74 3.69 -0.61
CA THR A 29 12.97 4.11 0.08
C THR A 29 13.88 2.92 0.41
N ARG A 30 13.34 1.80 0.93
CA ARG A 30 14.13 0.59 1.18
C ARG A 30 14.74 0.03 -0.10
N TRP A 31 13.98 0.04 -1.20
CA TRP A 31 14.49 -0.38 -2.49
C TRP A 31 15.61 0.53 -3.00
N LEU A 32 15.47 1.86 -2.86
CA LEU A 32 16.52 2.82 -3.19
C LEU A 32 17.79 2.63 -2.34
N MET A 33 17.66 2.14 -1.11
CA MET A 33 18.77 1.77 -0.23
C MET A 33 19.44 0.43 -0.61
N GLY A 34 18.99 -0.24 -1.67
CA GLY A 34 19.55 -1.50 -2.17
C GLY A 34 18.90 -2.76 -1.59
N GLU A 35 17.87 -2.64 -0.75
CA GLU A 35 17.12 -3.80 -0.27
C GLU A 35 16.21 -4.34 -1.38
N LYS A 36 16.22 -5.66 -1.60
CA LYS A 36 15.36 -6.29 -2.63
C LYS A 36 14.08 -6.87 -2.06
N HIS A 37 14.15 -7.40 -0.85
CA HIS A 37 13.07 -8.11 -0.18
C HIS A 37 12.84 -7.50 1.20
N ASP A 38 11.58 -7.40 1.59
CA ASP A 38 11.21 -7.01 2.92
C ASP A 38 11.60 -8.09 3.93
N LYS A 39 12.21 -7.66 5.03
CA LYS A 39 12.68 -8.56 6.10
C LYS A 39 11.52 -9.10 6.93
N GLU A 40 10.37 -8.43 6.94
CA GLU A 40 9.22 -8.83 7.74
C GLU A 40 8.39 -9.94 7.09
N ASP A 41 8.26 -9.94 5.76
CA ASP A 41 7.36 -10.86 5.06
C ASP A 41 7.96 -11.53 3.81
N GLY A 42 9.22 -11.21 3.47
CA GLY A 42 9.94 -11.75 2.32
C GLY A 42 9.48 -11.21 0.97
N GLN A 43 8.55 -10.26 0.91
CA GLN A 43 8.03 -9.73 -0.35
C GLN A 43 9.03 -8.79 -1.02
N ARG A 44 9.06 -8.78 -2.35
CA ARG A 44 9.90 -7.83 -3.10
C ARG A 44 9.36 -6.42 -2.92
N HIS A 45 10.21 -5.47 -2.50
CA HIS A 45 9.78 -4.09 -2.25
C HIS A 45 9.07 -3.45 -3.45
N LEU A 46 9.58 -3.65 -4.67
CA LEU A 46 8.93 -3.13 -5.87
C LEU A 46 7.52 -3.69 -6.10
N ILE A 47 7.27 -4.95 -5.73
CA ILE A 47 5.94 -5.54 -5.84
C ILE A 47 4.99 -4.87 -4.85
N SER A 48 5.45 -4.60 -3.62
CA SER A 48 4.68 -3.86 -2.63
C SER A 48 4.39 -2.42 -3.08
N VAL A 49 5.36 -1.75 -3.72
CA VAL A 49 5.16 -0.41 -4.33
C VAL A 49 4.07 -0.45 -5.41
N ILE A 50 4.15 -1.41 -6.35
CA ILE A 50 3.16 -1.58 -7.41
C ILE A 50 1.77 -1.83 -6.81
N TRP A 51 1.68 -2.73 -5.83
CA TRP A 51 0.41 -3.01 -5.15
C TRP A 51 -0.17 -1.74 -4.51
N CYS A 52 0.64 -0.95 -3.80
CA CYS A 52 0.18 0.27 -3.14
C CYS A 52 -0.34 1.29 -4.18
N ALA A 53 0.36 1.44 -5.30
CA ALA A 53 -0.05 2.34 -6.37
C ALA A 53 -1.37 1.92 -7.02
N ILE A 54 -1.54 0.62 -7.31
CA ILE A 54 -2.79 0.08 -7.86
C ILE A 54 -3.94 0.26 -6.85
N ALA A 55 -3.70 -0.02 -5.56
CA ALA A 55 -4.71 0.16 -4.52
C ALA A 55 -5.17 1.62 -4.42
N LEU A 56 -4.23 2.58 -4.43
CA LEU A 56 -4.56 4.02 -4.44
C LEU A 56 -5.36 4.43 -5.67
N ALA A 57 -4.95 4.01 -6.87
CA ALA A 57 -5.70 4.30 -8.09
C ALA A 57 -7.13 3.71 -8.06
N TRP A 58 -7.29 2.52 -7.48
CA TRP A 58 -8.59 1.91 -7.32
C TRP A 58 -9.46 2.64 -6.29
N PHE A 59 -8.88 3.04 -5.14
CA PHE A 59 -9.56 3.84 -4.12
C PHE A 59 -9.99 5.20 -4.65
N GLU A 60 -9.14 5.87 -5.43
CA GLU A 60 -9.47 7.14 -6.08
C GLU A 60 -10.60 6.98 -7.09
N LYS A 61 -10.52 5.98 -7.96
CA LYS A 61 -11.53 5.73 -8.99
C LYS A 61 -12.92 5.40 -8.42
N HIS A 62 -12.98 4.69 -7.30
CA HIS A 62 -14.25 4.22 -6.72
C HIS A 62 -14.69 5.02 -5.48
N ASN A 63 -13.93 6.06 -5.12
CA ASN A 63 -14.16 6.86 -3.90
C ASN A 63 -14.27 6.00 -2.63
N ILE A 64 -13.31 5.09 -2.46
CA ILE A 64 -13.26 4.13 -1.34
C ILE A 64 -12.16 4.51 -0.36
N GLY A 65 -12.43 4.34 0.94
CA GLY A 65 -11.54 4.75 2.01
C GLY A 65 -11.72 6.22 2.38
N GLU A 66 -10.73 6.77 3.08
CA GLU A 66 -10.74 8.16 3.55
C GLU A 66 -9.61 8.93 2.86
N ASP A 67 -9.99 9.89 2.03
CA ASP A 67 -9.04 10.83 1.42
C ASP A 67 -8.61 11.89 2.45
N ASP A 68 -7.57 11.55 3.21
CA ASP A 68 -6.93 12.36 4.25
C ASP A 68 -5.82 13.26 3.71
N ARG A 69 -5.75 13.47 2.39
CA ARG A 69 -4.84 14.43 1.79
C ARG A 69 -5.18 15.83 2.31
N TRP A 70 -4.15 16.61 2.62
CA TRP A 70 -4.35 17.99 3.05
C TRP A 70 -5.05 18.79 1.95
N ARG A 71 -6.13 19.47 2.32
CA ARG A 71 -6.85 20.42 1.46
C ARG A 71 -6.72 21.81 2.07
N LYS A 72 -6.41 22.79 1.23
CA LYS A 72 -6.30 24.21 1.59
C LYS A 72 -7.69 24.83 1.69
#